data_AF-A0A6N8XJS7-F1
#
_entry.id   AF-A0A6N8XJS7-F1
#
_cell.length_a   1.000
_cell.length_b   1.000
_cell.length_c   1.000
_cell.angle_alpha   90.00
_cell.angle_beta   90.00
_cell.angle_gamma   90.00
#
_symmetry.space_group_name_H-M   'P 1'
#
loop_
_entity.id
_entity.type
_entity.pdbx_description
1 polymer ?
#
loop_
_entity_poly.entity_id
_entity_poly.type
_entity_poly.pdbx_seq_one_letter_code
_entity_poly.pdbx_strand_id
1 'polypeptide(L)'
;MARCRFPTTGTRRQAELRSVPDALFNPQSVAVIGATEGASATGAPRLGAAALAHLVEHGFPGAVYPVNPNRAEIMGLRAYAGIEAVPGPVDLALIVLPAAACVEAMAACARSNVEAAVVFSSGFGEAGDTALEAALVSAAGGRVRFCGPNTAGLVSVHARLAASISMVCQFNPFRAGDIAFVTQSGALGGSMLGRGMEEGVGFSHWVSTGNEADLDLADYVDALAGDPGVGLFALFVEGLRDVGKFRAACRKAADAGKPVLVYKTGRSDVAAAAAASHTGALAGSDRAFDALCRQDGLIRVDDAADLLPTALAFSRLRHKLPEGRRIGIVSASGGICGVAADDCARFGLDVPELSGETQARLRSVLPDFAAVRNPVDVTGQVRSSPTGYQDTVRAVLDDDRIDGVLLLVTMAGEPRASFYGREIPMLAADSNKPLLVGWTGAVSLAQEGHPMLKASGVPTFPSSSAAVKAMRALADYAAFQGRSGANRR
;
A
#
# COMPACT_ATOMS: atom_id res chain seq x y z
N MET A 1 -53.16 -20.63 12.50
CA MET A 1 -51.88 -20.33 13.18
C MET A 1 -50.87 -21.40 12.78
N ALA A 2 -50.15 -21.19 11.68
CA ALA A 2 -49.14 -22.12 11.17
C ALA A 2 -47.74 -21.59 11.51
N ARG A 3 -46.96 -22.36 12.27
CA ARG A 3 -45.57 -22.05 12.62
C ARG A 3 -44.69 -22.30 11.40
N CYS A 4 -44.19 -21.22 10.78
CA CYS A 4 -43.14 -21.31 9.77
C CYS A 4 -41.78 -21.44 10.49
N ARG A 5 -41.14 -22.60 10.38
CA ARG A 5 -39.76 -22.82 10.82
C ARG A 5 -38.82 -22.27 9.74
N PHE A 6 -37.95 -21.32 10.11
CA PHE A 6 -36.81 -20.95 9.29
C PHE A 6 -35.81 -22.13 9.22
N PRO A 7 -35.25 -22.47 8.04
CA PRO A 7 -34.21 -23.48 7.96
C PRO A 7 -32.93 -22.94 8.57
N THR A 8 -32.43 -23.63 9.60
CA THR A 8 -31.13 -23.41 10.23
C THR A 8 -30.00 -23.84 9.29
N THR A 9 -29.14 -22.88 8.95
CA THR A 9 -27.67 -23.00 8.75
C THR A 9 -27.17 -24.21 7.97
N GLY A 10 -26.94 -24.00 6.66
CA GLY A 10 -25.87 -24.71 5.96
C GLY A 10 -24.53 -24.23 6.48
N THR A 11 -23.74 -25.13 7.06
CA THR A 11 -22.32 -24.91 7.37
C THR A 11 -21.57 -24.57 6.08
N ARG A 12 -21.34 -23.27 5.83
CA ARG A 12 -20.27 -22.85 4.91
C ARG A 12 -18.97 -23.39 5.51
N ARG A 13 -18.35 -24.38 4.86
CA ARG A 13 -16.94 -24.73 5.12
C ARG A 13 -16.16 -23.42 5.00
N GLN A 14 -15.58 -22.93 6.10
CA GLN A 14 -14.59 -21.86 6.03
C GLN A 14 -13.48 -22.36 5.09
N ALA A 15 -13.14 -21.58 4.07
CA ALA A 15 -12.03 -21.95 3.21
C ALA A 15 -10.74 -21.73 3.99
N GLU A 16 -9.91 -22.76 4.09
CA GLU A 16 -8.60 -22.66 4.74
C GLU A 16 -7.65 -21.75 3.94
N LEU A 17 -6.70 -21.13 4.63
CA LEU A 17 -5.59 -20.41 4.01
C LEU A 17 -4.86 -21.34 3.03
N ARG A 18 -4.70 -20.88 1.79
CA ARG A 18 -3.98 -21.63 0.77
C ARG A 18 -2.51 -21.26 0.84
N SER A 19 -1.65 -22.27 0.75
CA SER A 19 -0.21 -22.05 0.64
C SER A 19 0.09 -21.32 -0.67
N VAL A 20 0.70 -20.15 -0.58
CA VAL A 20 1.28 -19.42 -1.72
C VAL A 20 2.68 -19.99 -1.98
N PRO A 21 2.98 -20.55 -3.16
CA PRO A 21 4.32 -21.02 -3.47
C PRO A 21 5.33 -19.86 -3.52
N ASP A 22 6.55 -20.10 -3.04
CA ASP A 22 7.63 -19.10 -3.10
C ASP A 22 7.93 -18.68 -4.54
N ALA A 23 7.70 -19.56 -5.51
CA ALA A 23 7.80 -19.29 -6.94
C ALA A 23 6.97 -18.09 -7.44
N LEU A 24 5.92 -17.66 -6.74
CA LEU A 24 5.21 -16.42 -7.09
C LEU A 24 6.01 -15.16 -6.83
N PHE A 25 6.95 -15.19 -5.87
CA PHE A 25 7.71 -14.00 -5.45
C PHE A 25 9.20 -14.13 -5.73
N ASN A 26 9.76 -15.34 -5.68
CA ASN A 26 11.19 -15.63 -5.82
C ASN A 26 11.50 -16.78 -6.81
N PRO A 27 10.92 -16.80 -8.03
CA PRO A 27 11.20 -17.85 -9.02
C PRO A 27 12.66 -17.78 -9.49
N GLN A 28 13.22 -18.94 -9.85
CA GLN A 28 14.50 -19.06 -10.56
C GLN A 28 14.30 -19.15 -12.08
N SER A 29 13.08 -19.40 -12.53
CA SER A 29 12.72 -19.52 -13.94
C SER A 29 11.29 -19.04 -14.22
N VAL A 30 11.11 -18.30 -15.31
CA VAL A 30 9.83 -17.73 -15.71
C VAL A 30 9.55 -18.05 -17.18
N ALA A 31 8.40 -18.65 -17.48
CA ALA A 31 7.92 -18.82 -18.85
C ALA A 31 6.83 -17.79 -19.20
N VAL A 32 6.91 -17.17 -20.38
CA VAL A 32 5.89 -16.23 -20.86
C VAL A 32 5.09 -16.87 -21.98
N ILE A 33 3.92 -17.42 -21.64
CA ILE A 33 3.01 -18.10 -22.55
C ILE A 33 2.13 -17.08 -23.25
N GLY A 34 2.23 -17.03 -24.58
CA GLY A 34 1.68 -15.91 -25.36
C GLY A 34 2.66 -14.76 -25.50
N ALA A 35 3.97 -15.01 -25.32
CA ALA A 35 5.01 -14.03 -25.63
C ALA A 35 4.90 -13.58 -27.09
N THR A 36 5.02 -12.28 -27.32
CA THR A 36 4.99 -11.66 -28.65
C THR A 36 5.96 -10.50 -28.71
N GLU A 37 6.19 -9.95 -29.90
CA GLU A 37 6.86 -8.66 -30.08
C GLU A 37 5.90 -7.62 -30.66
N GLY A 38 6.32 -6.36 -30.58
CA GLY A 38 5.71 -5.25 -31.30
C GLY A 38 4.54 -4.59 -30.59
N ALA A 39 4.02 -3.57 -31.25
CA ALA A 39 2.94 -2.73 -30.76
C ALA A 39 1.55 -3.27 -31.15
N SER A 40 0.54 -2.84 -30.40
CA SER A 40 -0.86 -2.92 -30.72
C SER A 40 -1.23 -1.88 -31.78
N ALA A 41 -2.48 -1.89 -32.24
CA ALA A 41 -2.99 -0.89 -33.19
C ALA A 41 -2.90 0.56 -32.67
N THR A 42 -2.80 0.75 -31.35
CA THR A 42 -2.69 2.07 -30.71
C THR A 42 -1.24 2.48 -30.43
N GLY A 43 -0.26 1.68 -30.86
CA GLY A 43 1.17 1.95 -30.62
C GLY A 43 1.69 1.51 -29.24
N ALA A 44 0.81 1.08 -28.32
CA ALA A 44 1.22 0.50 -27.04
C ALA A 44 1.78 -0.92 -27.23
N PRO A 45 2.75 -1.40 -26.43
CA PRO A 45 3.22 -2.78 -26.52
C PRO A 45 2.07 -3.78 -26.39
N ARG A 46 2.11 -4.88 -27.16
CA ARG A 46 1.19 -6.01 -26.92
C ARG A 46 1.45 -6.57 -25.52
N LEU A 47 0.42 -7.09 -24.86
CA LEU A 47 0.54 -7.54 -23.45
C LEU A 47 1.63 -8.61 -23.26
N GLY A 48 1.76 -9.56 -24.18
CA GLY A 48 2.82 -10.57 -24.14
C GLY A 48 4.22 -10.00 -24.38
N ALA A 49 4.32 -8.90 -25.14
CA ALA A 49 5.56 -8.15 -25.30
C ALA A 49 5.90 -7.36 -24.02
N ALA A 50 4.90 -6.73 -23.39
CA ALA A 50 5.07 -5.99 -22.15
C ALA A 50 5.54 -6.90 -21.00
N ALA A 51 4.88 -8.05 -20.78
CA ALA A 51 5.27 -9.00 -19.74
C ALA A 51 6.72 -9.49 -19.90
N LEU A 52 7.13 -9.80 -21.13
CA LEU A 52 8.50 -10.23 -21.41
C LEU A 52 9.49 -9.08 -21.23
N ALA A 53 9.18 -7.89 -21.75
CA ALA A 53 10.04 -6.72 -21.63
C ALA A 53 10.27 -6.33 -20.17
N HIS A 54 9.24 -6.33 -19.34
CA HIS A 54 9.37 -5.98 -17.92
C HIS A 54 10.32 -6.94 -17.17
N LEU A 55 10.29 -8.24 -17.45
CA LEU A 55 11.24 -9.19 -16.85
C LEU A 55 12.69 -8.87 -17.25
N VAL A 56 12.91 -8.60 -18.55
CA VAL A 56 14.25 -8.33 -19.10
C VAL A 56 14.78 -6.96 -18.63
N GLU A 57 13.97 -5.91 -18.72
CA GLU A 57 14.37 -4.54 -18.41
C GLU A 57 14.62 -4.31 -16.91
N HIS A 58 13.91 -5.03 -16.04
CA HIS A 58 14.17 -5.00 -14.59
C HIS A 58 15.32 -5.91 -14.16
N GLY A 59 15.91 -6.66 -15.10
CA GLY A 59 17.08 -7.50 -14.84
C GLY A 59 16.76 -8.69 -13.94
N PHE A 60 15.63 -9.38 -14.18
CA PHE A 60 15.30 -10.62 -13.50
C PHE A 60 16.48 -11.60 -13.58
N PRO A 61 17.00 -12.10 -12.44
CA PRO A 61 18.23 -12.87 -12.42
C PRO A 61 18.07 -14.32 -12.90
N GLY A 62 16.84 -14.83 -12.94
CA GLY A 62 16.54 -16.21 -13.33
C GLY A 62 16.41 -16.40 -14.84
N ALA A 63 16.13 -17.63 -15.25
CA ALA A 63 15.92 -17.96 -16.66
C ALA A 63 14.56 -17.42 -17.16
N VAL A 64 14.53 -16.88 -18.38
CA VAL A 64 13.30 -16.38 -19.02
C VAL A 64 13.06 -17.16 -20.31
N TYR A 65 11.87 -17.77 -20.43
CA TYR A 65 11.48 -18.63 -21.55
C TYR A 65 10.24 -18.07 -22.28
N PRO A 66 10.40 -17.36 -23.41
CA PRO A 66 9.27 -17.02 -24.26
C PRO A 66 8.61 -18.30 -24.84
N VAL A 67 7.29 -18.40 -24.77
CA VAL A 67 6.54 -19.52 -25.33
C VAL A 67 5.57 -19.01 -26.40
N ASN A 68 5.85 -19.35 -27.66
CA ASN A 68 5.07 -19.02 -28.84
C ASN A 68 5.32 -20.06 -29.97
N PRO A 69 4.28 -20.74 -30.48
CA PRO A 69 4.45 -21.77 -31.53
C PRO A 69 4.87 -21.22 -32.91
N ASN A 70 4.70 -19.92 -33.15
CA ASN A 70 4.89 -19.29 -34.45
C ASN A 70 6.20 -18.50 -34.58
N ARG A 71 7.07 -18.55 -33.55
CA ARG A 71 8.32 -17.79 -33.47
C ARG A 71 9.41 -18.65 -32.86
N ALA A 72 10.59 -18.65 -33.46
CA ALA A 72 11.76 -19.34 -32.90
C ALA A 72 12.57 -18.45 -31.94
N GLU A 73 12.39 -17.13 -32.03
CA GLU A 73 13.07 -16.12 -31.23
C GLU A 73 12.13 -14.94 -30.96
N ILE A 74 12.21 -14.36 -29.77
CA ILE A 74 11.46 -13.17 -29.31
C ILE A 74 12.38 -12.36 -28.39
N MET A 75 12.62 -11.09 -28.69
CA MET A 75 13.48 -10.16 -27.96
C MET A 75 14.91 -10.68 -27.76
N GLY A 76 15.47 -11.36 -28.76
CA GLY A 76 16.80 -11.97 -28.68
C GLY A 76 16.85 -13.26 -27.86
N LEU A 77 15.71 -13.73 -27.33
CA LEU A 77 15.60 -14.94 -26.53
C LEU A 77 14.99 -16.06 -27.37
N ARG A 78 15.53 -17.28 -27.23
CA ARG A 78 14.97 -18.47 -27.86
C ARG A 78 13.55 -18.71 -27.38
N ALA A 79 12.61 -18.80 -28.32
CA ALA A 79 11.21 -19.10 -28.05
C ALA A 79 10.91 -20.60 -28.23
N TYR A 80 9.95 -21.10 -27.46
CA TYR A 80 9.54 -22.51 -27.44
C TYR A 80 8.10 -22.64 -27.90
N ALA A 81 7.77 -23.73 -28.59
CA ALA A 81 6.43 -23.89 -29.16
C ALA A 81 5.34 -24.17 -28.11
N GLY A 82 5.72 -24.68 -26.95
CA GLY A 82 4.87 -24.97 -25.81
C GLY A 82 5.70 -25.05 -24.54
N ILE A 83 5.03 -25.05 -23.38
CA ILE A 83 5.69 -25.13 -22.08
C ILE A 83 6.43 -26.46 -21.91
N GLU A 84 5.89 -27.54 -22.49
CA GLU A 84 6.49 -28.88 -22.49
C GLU A 84 7.83 -28.96 -23.25
N ALA A 85 8.11 -27.98 -24.12
CA ALA A 85 9.34 -27.93 -24.93
C ALA A 85 10.47 -27.13 -24.25
N VAL A 86 10.22 -26.51 -23.11
CA VAL A 86 11.23 -25.78 -22.34
C VAL A 86 12.22 -26.80 -21.75
N PRO A 87 13.55 -26.60 -21.89
CA PRO A 87 14.55 -27.62 -21.58
C PRO A 87 14.82 -27.81 -20.07
N GLY A 88 14.18 -27.03 -19.20
CA GLY A 88 14.42 -27.02 -17.76
C GLY A 88 13.13 -26.81 -16.96
N PRO A 89 13.22 -26.83 -15.62
CA PRO A 89 12.08 -26.51 -14.77
C PRO A 89 11.59 -25.10 -15.03
N VAL A 90 10.28 -24.89 -14.83
CA VAL A 90 9.64 -23.58 -14.88
C VAL A 90 8.90 -23.38 -13.57
N ASP A 91 9.35 -22.42 -12.77
CA ASP A 91 8.76 -22.15 -11.45
C ASP A 91 7.48 -21.31 -11.61
N LEU A 92 7.53 -20.31 -12.50
CA LEU A 92 6.44 -19.36 -12.73
C LEU A 92 6.05 -19.25 -14.21
N ALA A 93 4.76 -19.43 -14.52
CA ALA A 93 4.21 -19.17 -15.85
C ALA A 93 3.38 -17.87 -15.91
N LEU A 94 3.72 -16.97 -16.82
CA LEU A 94 2.97 -15.77 -17.18
C LEU A 94 2.07 -16.09 -18.38
N ILE A 95 0.76 -16.20 -18.16
CA ILE A 95 -0.20 -16.62 -19.20
C ILE A 95 -0.93 -15.41 -19.77
N VAL A 96 -0.60 -15.09 -21.03
CA VAL A 96 -1.14 -13.94 -21.78
C VAL A 96 -1.79 -14.45 -23.08
N LEU A 97 -2.93 -15.13 -22.94
CA LEU A 97 -3.68 -15.74 -24.04
C LEU A 97 -5.17 -15.36 -23.99
N PRO A 98 -5.96 -15.53 -25.06
CA PRO A 98 -7.42 -15.44 -24.95
C PRO A 98 -7.97 -16.36 -23.84
N ALA A 99 -9.05 -15.96 -23.17
CA ALA A 99 -9.57 -16.64 -21.96
C ALA A 99 -9.71 -18.17 -22.11
N ALA A 100 -10.32 -18.63 -23.22
CA ALA A 100 -10.48 -20.06 -23.49
C ALA A 100 -9.15 -20.82 -23.58
N ALA A 101 -8.15 -20.23 -24.24
CA ALA A 101 -6.83 -20.83 -24.39
C ALA A 101 -6.02 -20.85 -23.08
N CYS A 102 -6.36 -20.00 -22.10
CA CYS A 102 -5.72 -20.03 -20.79
C CYS A 102 -5.97 -21.34 -20.04
N VAL A 103 -7.13 -21.98 -20.24
CA VAL A 103 -7.47 -23.27 -19.60
C VAL A 103 -6.53 -24.37 -20.09
N GLU A 104 -6.32 -24.46 -21.41
CA GLU A 104 -5.41 -25.43 -22.01
C GLU A 104 -3.95 -25.17 -21.60
N ALA A 105 -3.53 -23.91 -21.58
CA ALA A 105 -2.20 -23.52 -21.12
C ALA A 105 -1.98 -23.86 -19.64
N MET A 106 -2.97 -23.61 -18.77
CA MET A 106 -2.90 -23.98 -17.35
C MET A 106 -2.78 -25.51 -17.18
N ALA A 107 -3.54 -26.29 -17.95
CA ALA A 107 -3.42 -27.75 -17.93
C ALA A 107 -2.03 -28.21 -18.40
N ALA A 108 -1.43 -27.53 -19.38
CA ALA A 108 -0.06 -27.80 -19.83
C ALA A 108 0.99 -27.47 -18.76
N CYS A 109 0.83 -26.35 -18.05
CA CYS A 109 1.63 -25.99 -16.88
C CYS A 109 1.55 -27.08 -15.80
N ALA A 110 0.34 -27.56 -15.49
CA ALA A 110 0.13 -28.61 -14.50
C ALA A 110 0.79 -29.94 -14.89
N ARG A 111 0.77 -30.32 -16.18
CA ARG A 111 1.50 -31.50 -16.69
C ARG A 111 3.02 -31.33 -16.64
N SER A 112 3.49 -30.10 -16.78
CA SER A 112 4.92 -29.75 -16.79
C SER A 112 5.47 -29.45 -15.39
N ASN A 113 4.68 -29.67 -14.33
CA ASN A 113 5.03 -29.40 -12.93
C ASN A 113 5.44 -27.94 -12.66
N VAL A 114 4.80 -26.99 -13.34
CA VAL A 114 4.96 -25.57 -13.00
C VAL A 114 4.35 -25.33 -11.62
N GLU A 115 5.09 -24.66 -10.73
CA GLU A 115 4.62 -24.44 -9.35
C GLU A 115 3.53 -23.37 -9.28
N ALA A 116 3.71 -22.27 -10.03
CA ALA A 116 2.80 -21.16 -10.00
C ALA A 116 2.54 -20.48 -11.35
N ALA A 117 1.44 -19.74 -11.44
CA ALA A 117 1.10 -18.95 -12.61
C ALA A 117 0.50 -17.57 -12.29
N VAL A 118 0.63 -16.65 -13.24
CA VAL A 118 -0.12 -15.39 -13.28
C VAL A 118 -0.95 -15.39 -14.56
N VAL A 119 -2.28 -15.32 -14.41
CA VAL A 119 -3.21 -15.37 -15.55
C VAL A 119 -3.75 -13.97 -15.81
N PHE A 120 -3.20 -13.28 -16.80
CA PHE A 120 -3.52 -11.86 -17.04
C PHE A 120 -4.90 -11.65 -17.64
N SER A 121 -5.38 -12.64 -18.37
CA SER A 121 -6.50 -12.49 -19.30
C SER A 121 -7.83 -12.24 -18.59
N SER A 122 -8.60 -11.31 -19.13
CA SER A 122 -10.02 -11.10 -18.80
C SER A 122 -10.93 -11.97 -19.67
N GLY A 123 -12.24 -11.94 -19.40
CA GLY A 123 -13.28 -12.74 -20.03
C GLY A 123 -13.77 -13.92 -19.18
N PHE A 124 -13.60 -13.86 -17.86
CA PHE A 124 -13.97 -14.95 -16.92
C PHE A 124 -15.18 -14.55 -16.06
N GLY A 125 -15.12 -14.74 -14.73
CA GLY A 125 -16.24 -14.47 -13.83
C GLY A 125 -16.71 -13.02 -13.86
N GLU A 126 -15.81 -12.05 -14.08
CA GLU A 126 -16.13 -10.63 -14.21
C GLU A 126 -16.93 -10.31 -15.48
N ALA A 127 -16.82 -11.16 -16.52
CA ALA A 127 -17.60 -11.07 -17.75
C ALA A 127 -18.88 -11.94 -17.69
N GLY A 128 -19.14 -12.61 -16.56
CA GLY A 128 -20.28 -13.50 -16.35
C GLY A 128 -20.02 -14.98 -16.70
N ASP A 129 -18.84 -15.33 -17.21
CA ASP A 129 -18.50 -16.72 -17.55
C ASP A 129 -17.82 -17.45 -16.39
N THR A 130 -18.62 -17.70 -15.35
CA THR A 130 -18.18 -18.45 -14.16
C THR A 130 -17.82 -19.91 -14.47
N ALA A 131 -18.34 -20.48 -15.56
CA ALA A 131 -18.03 -21.84 -15.98
C ALA A 131 -16.60 -21.93 -16.52
N LEU A 132 -16.18 -20.95 -17.32
CA LEU A 132 -14.81 -20.87 -17.83
C LEU A 132 -13.81 -20.62 -16.71
N GLU A 133 -14.15 -19.78 -15.72
CA GLU A 133 -13.31 -19.56 -14.52
C GLU A 133 -13.14 -20.85 -13.71
N ALA A 134 -14.22 -21.60 -13.50
CA ALA A 134 -14.17 -22.91 -12.83
C ALA A 134 -13.34 -23.93 -13.63
N ALA A 135 -13.40 -23.90 -14.97
CA ALA A 135 -12.58 -24.75 -15.83
C ALA A 135 -11.09 -24.42 -15.68
N LEU A 136 -10.73 -23.14 -15.56
CA LEU A 136 -9.35 -22.70 -15.29
C LEU A 136 -8.84 -23.23 -13.95
N VAL A 137 -9.63 -23.10 -12.88
CA VAL A 137 -9.30 -23.63 -11.54
C VAL A 137 -9.15 -25.17 -11.59
N SER A 138 -10.04 -25.85 -12.31
CA SER A 138 -9.98 -27.30 -12.50
C SER A 138 -8.71 -27.74 -13.25
N ALA A 139 -8.33 -27.00 -14.30
CA ALA A 139 -7.11 -27.25 -15.07
C ALA A 139 -5.83 -27.08 -14.24
N ALA A 140 -5.80 -26.13 -13.31
CA ALA A 140 -4.71 -25.98 -12.35
C ALA A 140 -4.62 -27.18 -11.39
N GLY A 141 -5.77 -27.80 -11.06
CA GLY A 141 -5.87 -29.07 -10.35
C GLY A 141 -5.25 -29.08 -8.94
N GLY A 142 -5.03 -27.90 -8.36
CA GLY A 142 -4.30 -27.71 -7.10
C GLY A 142 -2.80 -27.99 -7.18
N ARG A 143 -2.27 -28.34 -8.38
CA ARG A 143 -0.84 -28.58 -8.63
C ARG A 143 -0.11 -27.28 -8.95
N VAL A 144 -0.79 -26.39 -9.67
CA VAL A 144 -0.34 -25.03 -9.95
C VAL A 144 -1.18 -24.09 -9.09
N ARG A 145 -0.55 -23.20 -8.32
CA ARG A 145 -1.27 -22.08 -7.69
C ARG A 145 -1.20 -20.85 -8.55
N PHE A 146 -2.25 -20.03 -8.59
CA PHE A 146 -2.22 -18.88 -9.49
C PHE A 146 -2.85 -17.59 -8.97
N CYS A 147 -2.29 -16.49 -9.48
CA CYS A 147 -2.81 -15.14 -9.34
C CYS A 147 -3.74 -14.79 -10.51
N GLY A 148 -4.90 -14.19 -10.20
CA GLY A 148 -5.93 -13.82 -11.17
C GLY A 148 -7.10 -14.82 -11.26
N PRO A 149 -7.73 -14.99 -12.44
CA PRO A 149 -7.41 -14.33 -13.71
C PRO A 149 -7.74 -12.82 -13.68
N ASN A 150 -7.67 -12.14 -14.84
CA ASN A 150 -7.97 -10.71 -14.97
C ASN A 150 -7.15 -9.86 -13.97
N THR A 151 -5.84 -10.08 -13.96
CA THR A 151 -4.91 -9.36 -13.08
C THR A 151 -3.96 -8.48 -13.87
N ALA A 152 -3.47 -7.42 -13.24
CA ALA A 152 -2.32 -6.67 -13.74
C ALA A 152 -0.99 -7.40 -13.47
N GLY A 153 -0.99 -8.45 -12.65
CA GLY A 153 0.15 -9.24 -12.23
C GLY A 153 0.71 -8.83 -10.87
N LEU A 154 1.98 -9.16 -10.66
CA LEU A 154 2.69 -8.88 -9.42
C LEU A 154 4.12 -8.42 -9.67
N VAL A 155 4.69 -7.76 -8.67
CA VAL A 155 6.09 -7.33 -8.64
C VAL A 155 6.67 -7.74 -7.29
N SER A 156 7.82 -8.41 -7.30
CA SER A 156 8.70 -8.57 -6.13
C SER A 156 9.93 -7.71 -6.36
N VAL A 157 10.02 -6.60 -5.63
CA VAL A 157 11.03 -5.55 -5.90
C VAL A 157 12.43 -6.05 -5.57
N HIS A 158 12.58 -6.73 -4.43
CA HIS A 158 13.88 -7.25 -3.98
C HIS A 158 14.36 -8.44 -4.82
N ALA A 159 13.44 -9.23 -5.40
CA ALA A 159 13.76 -10.31 -6.33
C ALA A 159 14.00 -9.82 -7.77
N ARG A 160 13.78 -8.53 -8.06
CA ARG A 160 13.78 -7.96 -9.42
C ARG A 160 12.82 -8.71 -10.37
N LEU A 161 11.70 -9.19 -9.84
CA LEU A 161 10.66 -9.86 -10.60
C LEU A 161 9.56 -8.86 -10.93
N ALA A 162 9.43 -8.48 -12.21
CA ALA A 162 8.31 -7.70 -12.72
C ALA A 162 7.36 -8.58 -13.55
N ALA A 163 6.65 -9.48 -12.88
CA ALA A 163 5.67 -10.40 -13.46
C ALA A 163 4.31 -9.70 -13.73
N SER A 164 4.33 -8.66 -14.57
CA SER A 164 3.20 -7.75 -14.75
C SER A 164 3.05 -7.26 -16.20
N ILE A 165 1.82 -6.92 -16.59
CA ILE A 165 1.50 -6.21 -17.85
C ILE A 165 1.21 -4.72 -17.64
N SER A 166 1.35 -4.23 -16.42
CA SER A 166 1.00 -2.85 -16.06
C SER A 166 2.03 -1.86 -16.59
N MET A 167 1.56 -0.72 -17.10
CA MET A 167 2.42 0.39 -17.52
C MET A 167 3.27 0.95 -16.37
N VAL A 168 2.88 0.73 -15.12
CA VAL A 168 3.68 1.14 -13.95
C VAL A 168 5.07 0.49 -13.92
N CYS A 169 5.25 -0.66 -14.58
CA CYS A 169 6.54 -1.32 -14.70
C CYS A 169 7.52 -0.60 -15.64
N GLN A 170 7.10 0.47 -16.32
CA GLN A 170 8.04 1.39 -16.98
C GLN A 170 8.85 2.21 -15.96
N PHE A 171 8.39 2.27 -14.70
CA PHE A 171 9.15 2.86 -13.60
C PHE A 171 10.29 1.91 -13.23
N ASN A 172 11.50 2.18 -13.71
CA ASN A 172 12.68 1.35 -13.53
C ASN A 172 13.89 2.20 -13.07
N PRO A 173 14.54 1.87 -11.93
CA PRO A 173 14.19 0.80 -11.01
C PRO A 173 12.92 1.13 -10.19
N PHE A 174 12.19 0.08 -9.79
CA PHE A 174 11.20 0.22 -8.72
C PHE A 174 11.87 0.75 -7.46
N ARG A 175 11.19 1.66 -6.76
CA ARG A 175 11.68 2.15 -5.46
C ARG A 175 11.55 1.03 -4.43
N ALA A 176 12.69 0.50 -3.98
CA ALA A 176 12.74 -0.52 -2.94
C ALA A 176 12.30 0.04 -1.58
N GLY A 177 11.59 -0.78 -0.81
CA GLY A 177 11.18 -0.51 0.56
C GLY A 177 10.56 -1.73 1.21
N ASP A 178 9.74 -1.52 2.24
CA ASP A 178 9.20 -2.58 3.08
C ASP A 178 7.67 -2.68 3.04
N ILE A 179 7.01 -1.95 2.12
CA ILE A 179 5.55 -1.96 1.97
C ILE A 179 5.12 -3.05 0.99
N ALA A 180 4.33 -4.01 1.46
CA ALA A 180 3.61 -4.94 0.60
C ALA A 180 2.24 -4.33 0.22
N PHE A 181 2.06 -3.97 -1.04
CA PHE A 181 0.81 -3.41 -1.55
C PHE A 181 -0.01 -4.47 -2.29
N VAL A 182 -1.15 -4.87 -1.71
CA VAL A 182 -2.05 -5.87 -2.31
C VAL A 182 -3.37 -5.20 -2.68
N THR A 183 -3.81 -5.36 -3.93
CA THR A 183 -4.96 -4.64 -4.49
C THR A 183 -5.82 -5.52 -5.36
N GLN A 184 -7.14 -5.46 -5.16
CA GLN A 184 -8.11 -6.12 -6.05
C GLN A 184 -8.30 -5.37 -7.38
N SER A 185 -8.04 -4.06 -7.41
CA SER A 185 -8.13 -3.27 -8.64
C SER A 185 -6.77 -3.18 -9.34
N GLY A 186 -6.67 -3.71 -10.56
CA GLY A 186 -5.44 -3.65 -11.35
C GLY A 186 -5.11 -2.25 -11.86
N ALA A 187 -6.07 -1.57 -12.49
CA ALA A 187 -5.86 -0.24 -13.07
C ALA A 187 -5.61 0.82 -11.99
N LEU A 188 -6.51 0.92 -11.01
CA LEU A 188 -6.35 1.86 -9.90
C LEU A 188 -5.12 1.51 -9.06
N GLY A 189 -4.88 0.23 -8.80
CA GLY A 189 -3.70 -0.25 -8.10
C GLY A 189 -2.40 0.18 -8.78
N GLY A 190 -2.30 0.01 -10.11
CA GLY A 190 -1.15 0.49 -10.88
C GLY A 190 -0.96 2.01 -10.80
N SER A 191 -2.04 2.80 -10.90
CA SER A 191 -1.98 4.25 -10.74
C SER A 191 -1.55 4.68 -9.33
N MET A 192 -2.07 4.02 -8.29
CA MET A 192 -1.68 4.27 -6.91
C MET A 192 -0.20 3.94 -6.70
N LEU A 193 0.26 2.79 -7.20
CA LEU A 193 1.66 2.37 -7.11
C LEU A 193 2.60 3.41 -7.75
N GLY A 194 2.30 3.83 -8.99
CA GLY A 194 3.10 4.83 -9.71
C GLY A 194 3.17 6.16 -8.96
N ARG A 195 2.01 6.68 -8.54
CA ARG A 195 1.92 7.90 -7.72
C ARG A 195 2.67 7.74 -6.39
N GLY A 196 2.57 6.59 -5.74
CA GLY A 196 3.30 6.28 -4.53
C GLY A 196 4.81 6.37 -4.73
N MET A 197 5.35 5.81 -5.81
CA MET A 197 6.77 5.88 -6.11
C MET A 197 7.24 7.32 -6.35
N GLU A 198 6.47 8.15 -7.07
CA GLU A 198 6.73 9.61 -7.22
C GLU A 198 6.73 10.32 -5.85
N GLU A 199 5.88 9.87 -4.94
CA GLU A 199 5.80 10.38 -3.58
C GLU A 199 6.88 9.83 -2.63
N GLY A 200 7.76 8.95 -3.12
CA GLY A 200 8.87 8.38 -2.36
C GLY A 200 8.52 7.14 -1.55
N VAL A 201 7.35 6.55 -1.78
CA VAL A 201 6.94 5.26 -1.22
C VAL A 201 7.83 4.17 -1.83
N GLY A 202 8.43 3.34 -0.96
CA GLY A 202 9.21 2.18 -1.36
C GLY A 202 8.45 0.89 -1.09
N PHE A 203 8.50 -0.05 -2.03
CA PHE A 203 7.73 -1.29 -1.98
C PHE A 203 8.65 -2.49 -1.83
N SER A 204 8.18 -3.50 -1.11
CA SER A 204 8.74 -4.85 -1.14
C SER A 204 8.02 -5.67 -2.22
N HIS A 205 6.69 -5.58 -2.24
CA HIS A 205 5.82 -6.32 -3.14
C HIS A 205 4.68 -5.45 -3.64
N TRP A 206 4.25 -5.69 -4.87
CA TRP A 206 2.94 -5.28 -5.36
C TRP A 206 2.21 -6.49 -5.93
N VAL A 207 0.96 -6.71 -5.53
CA VAL A 207 0.13 -7.81 -6.04
C VAL A 207 -1.23 -7.26 -6.45
N SER A 208 -1.52 -7.30 -7.75
CA SER A 208 -2.89 -7.17 -8.25
C SER A 208 -3.55 -8.55 -8.19
N THR A 209 -4.64 -8.70 -7.43
CA THR A 209 -5.23 -10.04 -7.18
C THR A 209 -6.22 -10.46 -8.27
N GLY A 210 -6.77 -9.50 -9.02
CA GLY A 210 -7.75 -9.74 -10.08
C GLY A 210 -9.01 -10.41 -9.53
N ASN A 211 -9.49 -11.45 -10.21
CA ASN A 211 -10.72 -12.13 -9.83
C ASN A 211 -10.59 -12.98 -8.54
N GLU A 212 -9.37 -13.31 -8.09
CA GLU A 212 -9.15 -14.20 -6.93
C GLU A 212 -9.80 -15.58 -7.10
N ALA A 213 -9.64 -16.21 -8.28
CA ALA A 213 -10.25 -17.51 -8.56
C ALA A 213 -9.55 -18.67 -7.82
N ASP A 214 -8.23 -18.58 -7.63
CA ASP A 214 -7.46 -19.49 -6.77
C ASP A 214 -6.94 -18.80 -5.51
N LEU A 215 -5.88 -18.00 -5.63
CA LEU A 215 -5.35 -17.25 -4.49
C LEU A 215 -6.11 -15.94 -4.30
N ASP A 216 -6.44 -15.63 -3.05
CA ASP A 216 -7.10 -14.37 -2.68
C ASP A 216 -6.18 -13.45 -1.86
N LEU A 217 -6.64 -12.21 -1.64
CA LEU A 217 -5.91 -11.20 -0.86
C LEU A 217 -5.38 -11.73 0.48
N ALA A 218 -6.13 -12.59 1.18
CA ALA A 218 -5.73 -13.10 2.49
C ALA A 218 -4.55 -14.09 2.38
N ASP A 219 -4.48 -14.88 1.31
CA ASP A 219 -3.34 -15.78 1.07
C ASP A 219 -2.04 -15.00 0.91
N TYR A 220 -2.06 -13.89 0.16
CA TYR A 220 -0.86 -13.07 -0.03
C TYR A 220 -0.40 -12.38 1.25
N VAL A 221 -1.34 -11.88 2.07
CA VAL A 221 -1.00 -11.32 3.39
C VAL A 221 -0.41 -12.39 4.30
N ASP A 222 -0.99 -13.60 4.33
CA ASP A 222 -0.50 -14.70 5.15
C ASP A 222 0.92 -15.14 4.76
N ALA A 223 1.16 -15.30 3.45
CA ALA A 223 2.45 -15.70 2.91
C ALA A 223 3.56 -14.69 3.23
N LEU A 224 3.26 -13.40 3.03
CA LEU A 224 4.22 -12.30 3.24
C LEU A 224 4.35 -11.88 4.72
N ALA A 225 3.46 -12.35 5.60
CA ALA A 225 3.51 -12.00 7.02
C ALA A 225 4.79 -12.47 7.70
N GLY A 226 5.41 -13.56 7.22
CA GLY A 226 6.69 -14.06 7.72
C GLY A 226 7.94 -13.43 7.08
N ASP A 227 7.79 -12.72 5.95
CA ASP A 227 8.92 -12.23 5.17
C ASP A 227 9.65 -11.05 5.86
N PRO A 228 10.95 -11.15 6.17
CA PRO A 228 11.69 -10.05 6.80
C PRO A 228 11.79 -8.78 5.94
N GLY A 229 11.63 -8.88 4.61
CA GLY A 229 11.59 -7.75 3.68
C GLY A 229 10.26 -6.97 3.70
N VAL A 230 9.24 -7.47 4.41
CA VAL A 230 7.93 -6.82 4.55
C VAL A 230 7.78 -6.25 5.95
N GLY A 231 7.67 -4.93 6.06
CA GLY A 231 7.47 -4.21 7.33
C GLY A 231 5.99 -3.90 7.61
N LEU A 232 5.16 -3.79 6.57
CA LEU A 232 3.74 -3.47 6.67
C LEU A 232 2.98 -3.83 5.40
N PHE A 233 1.65 -3.87 5.52
CA PHE A 233 0.72 -4.12 4.43
C PHE A 233 -0.12 -2.88 4.13
N ALA A 234 -0.25 -2.54 2.86
CA ALA A 234 -1.25 -1.62 2.34
C ALA A 234 -2.21 -2.42 1.47
N LEU A 235 -3.51 -2.32 1.75
CA LEU A 235 -4.52 -3.17 1.12
C LEU A 235 -5.62 -2.32 0.50
N PHE A 236 -5.91 -2.55 -0.78
CA PHE A 236 -7.09 -2.00 -1.45
C PHE A 236 -8.12 -3.12 -1.65
N VAL A 237 -9.25 -3.00 -0.94
CA VAL A 237 -10.27 -4.03 -0.84
C VAL A 237 -11.58 -3.55 -1.47
N GLU A 238 -12.12 -4.32 -2.40
CA GLU A 238 -13.47 -4.20 -2.97
C GLU A 238 -14.45 -5.13 -2.28
N GLY A 239 -14.04 -6.37 -2.00
CA GLY A 239 -14.84 -7.38 -1.32
C GLY A 239 -13.97 -8.43 -0.64
N LEU A 240 -14.53 -9.15 0.33
CA LEU A 240 -13.86 -10.29 0.97
C LEU A 240 -14.71 -11.54 0.74
N ARG A 241 -14.13 -12.55 0.08
CA ARG A 241 -14.78 -13.85 -0.15
C ARG A 241 -14.93 -14.64 1.15
N ASP A 242 -13.87 -14.65 1.96
CA ASP A 242 -13.82 -15.28 3.28
C ASP A 242 -13.23 -14.33 4.33
N VAL A 243 -14.10 -13.80 5.19
CA VAL A 243 -13.71 -12.88 6.27
C VAL A 243 -12.90 -13.61 7.36
N GLY A 244 -13.17 -14.89 7.61
CA GLY A 244 -12.45 -15.66 8.63
C GLY A 244 -10.99 -15.86 8.22
N LYS A 245 -10.77 -16.20 6.96
CA LYS A 245 -9.45 -16.31 6.34
C LYS A 245 -8.68 -14.97 6.37
N PHE A 246 -9.33 -13.88 5.97
CA PHE A 246 -8.76 -12.53 6.04
C PHE A 246 -8.34 -12.16 7.47
N ARG A 247 -9.20 -12.44 8.47
CA ARG A 247 -8.88 -12.21 9.89
C ARG A 247 -7.65 -12.98 10.33
N ALA A 248 -7.54 -14.26 9.96
CA ALA A 248 -6.39 -15.08 10.31
C ALA A 248 -5.09 -14.51 9.74
N ALA A 249 -5.08 -14.13 8.46
CA ALA A 249 -3.92 -13.53 7.81
C ALA A 249 -3.51 -12.20 8.46
N CYS A 250 -4.47 -11.31 8.75
CA CYS A 250 -4.18 -10.05 9.41
C CYS A 250 -3.66 -10.22 10.84
N ARG A 251 -4.18 -11.19 11.59
CA ARG A 251 -3.67 -11.51 12.93
C ARG A 251 -2.24 -12.00 12.88
N LYS A 252 -1.90 -12.88 11.92
CA LYS A 252 -0.52 -13.31 11.70
C LYS A 252 0.41 -12.12 11.40
N ALA A 253 -0.02 -11.17 10.57
CA ALA A 253 0.74 -9.95 10.30
C ALA A 253 0.91 -9.10 11.58
N ALA A 254 -0.16 -8.90 12.35
CA ALA A 254 -0.12 -8.16 13.61
C ALA A 254 0.79 -8.84 14.65
N ASP A 255 0.74 -10.17 14.75
CA ASP A 255 1.58 -10.97 15.65
C ASP A 255 3.07 -10.87 15.28
N ALA A 256 3.37 -10.70 13.99
CA ALA A 256 4.70 -10.39 13.46
C ALA A 256 5.09 -8.90 13.62
N GLY A 257 4.25 -8.07 14.25
CA GLY A 257 4.50 -6.64 14.44
C GLY A 257 4.33 -5.79 13.19
N LYS A 258 3.66 -6.31 12.16
CA LYS A 258 3.48 -5.66 10.85
C LYS A 258 2.09 -5.02 10.76
N PRO A 259 2.00 -3.67 10.72
CA PRO A 259 0.74 -2.96 10.56
C PRO A 259 0.03 -3.37 9.26
N VAL A 260 -1.29 -3.42 9.32
CA VAL A 260 -2.14 -3.65 8.13
C VAL A 260 -3.02 -2.42 7.92
N LEU A 261 -2.73 -1.66 6.87
CA LEU A 261 -3.51 -0.51 6.44
C LEU A 261 -4.49 -0.94 5.35
N VAL A 262 -5.74 -0.54 5.47
CA VAL A 262 -6.81 -0.99 4.57
C VAL A 262 -7.62 0.20 4.06
N TYR A 263 -7.77 0.30 2.74
CA TYR A 263 -8.83 1.11 2.12
C TYR A 263 -9.89 0.16 1.58
N LYS A 264 -11.14 0.36 1.99
CA LYS A 264 -12.30 -0.45 1.56
C LYS A 264 -13.24 0.42 0.73
N THR A 265 -13.38 0.09 -0.55
CA THR A 265 -14.42 0.71 -1.40
C THR A 265 -15.79 0.11 -1.10
N GLY A 266 -16.86 0.63 -1.71
CA GLY A 266 -18.23 0.14 -1.49
C GLY A 266 -18.85 0.60 -0.18
N ARG A 267 -18.47 1.80 0.32
CA ARG A 267 -18.98 2.36 1.58
C ARG A 267 -20.43 2.85 1.48
N SER A 268 -20.85 3.28 0.30
CA SER A 268 -22.23 3.68 -0.01
C SER A 268 -22.98 2.55 -0.69
N ASP A 269 -24.31 2.56 -0.61
CA ASP A 269 -25.16 1.54 -1.25
C ASP A 269 -24.91 1.47 -2.77
N VAL A 270 -24.70 2.62 -3.41
CA VAL A 270 -24.38 2.70 -4.85
C VAL A 270 -23.03 2.04 -5.15
N ALA A 271 -21.99 2.35 -4.37
CA ALA A 271 -20.67 1.76 -4.58
C ALA A 271 -20.64 0.27 -4.24
N ALA A 272 -21.41 -0.14 -3.22
CA ALA A 272 -21.58 -1.54 -2.84
C ALA A 272 -22.25 -2.34 -3.96
N ALA A 273 -23.30 -1.79 -4.58
CA ALA A 273 -23.97 -2.40 -5.73
C ALA A 273 -23.03 -2.48 -6.95
N ALA A 274 -22.29 -1.41 -7.25
CA ALA A 274 -21.34 -1.39 -8.36
C ALA A 274 -20.22 -2.44 -8.18
N ALA A 275 -19.61 -2.52 -6.98
CA ALA A 275 -18.60 -3.51 -6.67
C ALA A 275 -19.13 -4.95 -6.77
N ALA A 276 -20.36 -5.19 -6.31
CA ALA A 276 -21.00 -6.51 -6.41
C ALA A 276 -21.23 -6.92 -7.87
N SER A 277 -21.64 -6.00 -8.74
CA SER A 277 -21.80 -6.27 -10.18
C SER A 277 -20.47 -6.48 -10.93
N HIS A 278 -19.39 -5.86 -10.45
CA HIS A 278 -18.08 -5.89 -11.11
C HIS A 278 -17.26 -7.14 -10.73
N THR A 279 -17.39 -7.62 -9.49
CA THR A 279 -16.55 -8.71 -8.94
C THR A 279 -17.33 -9.99 -8.66
N GLY A 280 -18.66 -9.96 -8.73
CA GLY A 280 -19.53 -11.09 -8.34
C GLY A 280 -19.50 -11.43 -6.84
N ALA A 281 -18.74 -10.70 -6.02
CA ALA A 281 -18.68 -10.88 -4.57
C ALA A 281 -19.76 -10.04 -3.88
N LEU A 282 -20.43 -10.61 -2.87
CA LEU A 282 -21.42 -9.87 -2.09
C LEU A 282 -20.73 -8.75 -1.31
N ALA A 283 -21.13 -7.50 -1.52
CA ALA A 283 -20.63 -6.38 -0.72
C ALA A 283 -21.06 -6.54 0.74
N GLY A 284 -20.10 -6.81 1.63
CA GLY A 284 -20.34 -6.88 3.07
C GLY A 284 -20.72 -5.52 3.66
N SER A 285 -21.41 -5.51 4.81
CA SER A 285 -21.79 -4.28 5.50
C SER A 285 -20.56 -3.45 5.89
N ASP A 286 -20.54 -2.17 5.50
CA ASP A 286 -19.47 -1.22 5.84
C ASP A 286 -19.25 -1.10 7.36
N ARG A 287 -20.34 -1.16 8.13
CA ARG A 287 -20.31 -1.13 9.61
C ARG A 287 -19.66 -2.39 10.19
N ALA A 288 -19.91 -3.55 9.59
CA ALA A 288 -19.28 -4.79 10.02
C ALA A 288 -17.77 -4.78 9.72
N PHE A 289 -17.38 -4.23 8.56
CA PHE A 289 -15.98 -4.04 8.23
C PHE A 289 -15.30 -3.02 9.16
N ASP A 290 -15.98 -1.94 9.54
CA ASP A 290 -15.44 -1.00 10.52
C ASP A 290 -15.19 -1.65 11.89
N ALA A 291 -16.16 -2.43 12.37
CA ALA A 291 -16.03 -3.18 13.63
C ALA A 291 -14.88 -4.19 13.56
N LEU A 292 -14.72 -4.88 12.42
CA LEU A 292 -13.62 -5.77 12.15
C LEU A 292 -12.27 -5.05 12.28
N CYS A 293 -12.12 -3.89 11.63
CA CYS A 293 -10.88 -3.12 11.71
C CYS A 293 -10.52 -2.75 13.16
N ARG A 294 -11.49 -2.27 13.94
CA ARG A 294 -11.26 -1.91 15.35
C ARG A 294 -10.89 -3.10 16.22
N GLN A 295 -11.51 -4.27 15.99
CA GLN A 295 -11.29 -5.47 16.77
C GLN A 295 -9.92 -6.11 16.51
N ASP A 296 -9.52 -6.19 15.25
CA ASP A 296 -8.28 -6.88 14.85
C ASP A 296 -7.10 -5.91 14.59
N GLY A 297 -7.26 -4.62 14.90
CA GLY A 297 -6.18 -3.63 14.82
C GLY A 297 -5.81 -3.18 13.41
N LEU A 298 -6.73 -3.33 12.44
CA LEU A 298 -6.53 -2.86 11.08
C LEU A 298 -6.68 -1.34 11.03
N ILE A 299 -5.74 -0.69 10.36
CA ILE A 299 -5.73 0.77 10.20
C ILE A 299 -6.53 1.14 8.97
N ARG A 300 -7.78 1.53 9.20
CA ARG A 300 -8.68 1.94 8.13
C ARG A 300 -8.31 3.34 7.62
N VAL A 301 -8.10 3.44 6.31
CA VAL A 301 -7.86 4.69 5.61
C VAL A 301 -9.14 5.16 4.92
N ASP A 302 -9.44 6.46 5.01
CA ASP A 302 -10.71 7.02 4.58
C ASP A 302 -10.77 7.37 3.09
N ASP A 303 -9.61 7.69 2.50
CA ASP A 303 -9.44 8.08 1.10
C ASP A 303 -8.41 7.15 0.44
N ALA A 304 -8.67 6.73 -0.79
CA ALA A 304 -7.72 5.93 -1.55
C ALA A 304 -6.39 6.68 -1.74
N ALA A 305 -6.43 8.00 -1.94
CA ALA A 305 -5.24 8.83 -2.12
C ALA A 305 -4.35 8.87 -0.86
N ASP A 306 -4.93 8.64 0.33
CA ASP A 306 -4.21 8.68 1.59
C ASP A 306 -3.55 7.32 1.94
N LEU A 307 -3.89 6.22 1.25
CA LEU A 307 -3.43 4.86 1.63
C LEU A 307 -1.91 4.74 1.61
N LEU A 308 -1.27 5.05 0.48
CA LEU A 308 0.17 4.91 0.31
C LEU A 308 0.97 6.00 1.03
N PRO A 309 0.54 7.27 1.07
CA PRO A 309 1.17 8.27 1.95
C PRO A 309 1.13 7.88 3.43
N THR A 310 0.01 7.30 3.90
CA THR A 310 -0.08 6.80 5.28
C THR A 310 0.85 5.60 5.48
N ALA A 311 0.92 4.67 4.51
CA ALA A 311 1.86 3.55 4.55
C ALA A 311 3.33 4.03 4.62
N LEU A 312 3.69 5.08 3.88
CA LEU A 312 5.02 5.70 3.99
C LEU A 312 5.30 6.23 5.39
N ALA A 313 4.33 6.89 6.03
CA ALA A 313 4.51 7.34 7.41
C ALA A 313 4.74 6.17 8.38
N PHE A 314 4.02 5.06 8.23
CA PHE A 314 4.27 3.85 9.03
C PHE A 314 5.62 3.21 8.73
N SER A 315 6.02 3.13 7.46
CA SER A 315 7.35 2.65 7.07
C SER A 315 8.46 3.44 7.78
N ARG A 316 8.28 4.75 7.96
CA ARG A 316 9.25 5.63 8.61
C ARG A 316 9.13 5.72 10.13
N LEU A 317 7.93 5.62 10.70
CA LEU A 317 7.66 5.98 12.09
C LEU A 317 7.08 4.84 12.95
N ARG A 318 6.90 3.62 12.43
CA ARG A 318 6.36 2.49 13.24
C ARG A 318 7.19 2.14 14.48
N HIS A 319 8.47 2.52 14.51
CA HIS A 319 9.37 2.37 15.66
C HIS A 319 9.35 3.58 16.61
N LYS A 320 8.63 4.63 16.24
CA LYS A 320 8.56 5.94 16.90
C LYS A 320 7.11 6.45 16.90
N LEU A 321 6.23 5.65 17.48
CA LEU A 321 4.79 5.91 17.53
C LEU A 321 4.47 6.99 18.57
N PRO A 322 3.36 7.75 18.41
CA PRO A 322 2.92 8.65 19.46
C PRO A 322 2.41 7.83 20.66
N GLU A 323 2.75 8.25 21.87
CA GLU A 323 2.32 7.55 23.11
C GLU A 323 0.82 7.72 23.40
N GLY A 324 0.17 8.65 22.71
CA GLY A 324 -1.23 8.98 22.88
C GLY A 324 -1.76 9.82 21.73
N ARG A 325 -2.77 10.65 22.03
CA ARG A 325 -3.54 11.41 21.04
C ARG A 325 -3.38 12.92 21.18
N ARG A 326 -2.46 13.37 22.03
CA ARG A 326 -2.22 14.78 22.34
C ARG A 326 -1.22 15.34 21.34
N ILE A 327 -1.66 16.20 20.44
CA ILE A 327 -0.87 16.66 19.30
C ILE A 327 -0.47 18.12 19.49
N GLY A 328 0.82 18.38 19.32
CA GLY A 328 1.37 19.72 19.21
C GLY A 328 1.30 20.20 17.77
N ILE A 329 0.82 21.41 17.53
CA ILE A 329 0.75 22.00 16.19
C ILE A 329 1.66 23.21 16.15
N VAL A 330 2.56 23.26 15.16
CA VAL A 330 3.48 24.39 14.95
C VAL A 330 3.38 24.88 13.50
N SER A 331 3.20 26.19 13.32
CA SER A 331 3.25 26.83 12.00
C SER A 331 3.63 28.31 12.11
N ALA A 332 3.97 28.93 10.98
CA ALA A 332 4.11 30.39 10.86
C ALA A 332 2.80 31.09 10.41
N SER A 333 1.67 30.37 10.47
CA SER A 333 0.36 30.87 10.08
C SER A 333 -0.73 30.37 11.03
N GLY A 334 -1.36 31.29 11.74
CA GLY A 334 -2.53 30.99 12.57
C GLY A 334 -3.71 30.38 11.80
N GLY A 335 -3.85 30.71 10.51
CA GLY A 335 -4.90 30.16 9.66
C GLY A 335 -4.78 28.64 9.47
N ILE A 336 -3.60 28.15 9.08
CA ILE A 336 -3.38 26.71 8.91
C ILE A 336 -3.37 25.97 10.26
N CYS A 337 -2.92 26.63 11.34
CA CYS A 337 -3.06 26.11 12.70
C CYS A 337 -4.53 25.86 13.08
N GLY A 338 -5.43 26.80 12.78
CA GLY A 338 -6.87 26.64 13.00
C GLY A 338 -7.45 25.47 12.21
N VAL A 339 -7.15 25.38 10.91
CA VAL A 339 -7.60 24.27 10.05
C VAL A 339 -7.12 22.92 10.59
N ALA A 340 -5.86 22.81 11.00
CA ALA A 340 -5.32 21.56 11.53
C ALA A 340 -5.90 21.20 12.91
N ALA A 341 -6.21 22.18 13.75
CA ALA A 341 -6.87 21.96 15.04
C ALA A 341 -8.30 21.44 14.85
N ASP A 342 -9.06 22.02 13.91
CA ASP A 342 -10.40 21.54 13.53
C ASP A 342 -10.34 20.10 13.00
N ASP A 343 -9.37 19.79 12.13
CA ASP A 343 -9.16 18.43 11.63
C ASP A 343 -8.75 17.47 12.76
N CYS A 344 -7.89 17.88 13.69
CA CYS A 344 -7.54 17.07 14.85
C CYS A 344 -8.79 16.71 15.66
N ALA A 345 -9.60 17.71 16.02
CA ALA A 345 -10.85 17.48 16.75
C ALA A 345 -11.81 16.56 15.98
N ARG A 346 -11.99 16.79 14.68
CA ARG A 346 -12.82 15.97 13.79
C ARG A 346 -12.38 14.50 13.76
N PHE A 347 -11.08 14.26 13.80
CA PHE A 347 -10.48 12.92 13.76
C PHE A 347 -10.15 12.36 15.16
N GLY A 348 -10.63 13.02 16.22
CA GLY A 348 -10.51 12.58 17.60
C GLY A 348 -9.09 12.64 18.15
N LEU A 349 -8.26 13.56 17.67
CA LEU A 349 -6.96 13.93 18.26
C LEU A 349 -7.15 15.17 19.13
N ASP A 350 -6.43 15.22 20.23
CA ASP A 350 -6.51 16.31 21.20
C ASP A 350 -5.41 17.34 20.94
N VAL A 351 -5.72 18.63 21.09
CA VAL A 351 -4.74 19.72 20.98
C VAL A 351 -4.67 20.42 22.34
N PRO A 352 -4.03 19.81 23.36
CA PRO A 352 -4.08 20.31 24.73
C PRO A 352 -3.19 21.54 24.91
N GLU A 353 -3.47 22.30 25.97
CA GLU A 353 -2.62 23.41 26.35
C GLU A 353 -1.22 22.94 26.80
N LEU A 354 -0.19 23.60 26.25
CA LEU A 354 1.22 23.37 26.60
C LEU A 354 1.46 23.65 28.09
N SER A 355 2.46 22.98 28.65
CA SER A 355 2.88 23.19 30.03
C SER A 355 3.35 24.64 30.26
N GLY A 356 3.23 25.12 31.50
CA GLY A 356 3.70 26.47 31.85
C GLY A 356 5.19 26.68 31.57
N GLU A 357 6.00 25.61 31.69
CA GLU A 357 7.42 25.60 31.36
C GLU A 357 7.66 25.81 29.86
N THR A 358 6.99 25.02 29.01
CA THR A 358 7.07 25.18 27.55
C THR A 358 6.59 26.57 27.13
N GLN A 359 5.48 27.07 27.68
CA GLN A 359 5.00 28.42 27.39
C GLN A 359 6.04 29.48 27.78
N ALA A 360 6.72 29.34 28.92
CA ALA A 360 7.78 30.26 29.34
C ALA A 360 8.98 30.21 28.39
N ARG A 361 9.40 29.02 27.97
CA ARG A 361 10.47 28.83 26.98
C ARG A 361 10.09 29.46 25.63
N LEU A 362 8.86 29.27 25.15
CA LEU A 362 8.35 29.90 23.93
C LEU A 362 8.35 31.44 24.00
N ARG A 363 7.96 32.04 25.14
CA ARG A 363 8.01 33.50 25.34
C ARG A 363 9.42 34.08 25.22
N SER A 364 10.45 33.29 25.54
CA SER A 364 11.85 33.76 25.40
C SER A 364 12.37 33.78 23.96
N VAL A 365 11.72 33.06 23.03
CA VAL A 365 12.18 32.92 21.63
C VAL A 365 11.23 33.51 20.59
N LEU A 366 9.96 33.73 20.95
CA LEU A 366 8.94 34.31 20.10
C LEU A 366 8.68 35.79 20.45
N PRO A 367 8.20 36.60 19.50
CA PRO A 367 7.76 37.97 19.78
C PRO A 367 6.63 38.01 20.83
N ASP A 368 6.55 39.10 21.60
CA ASP A 368 5.58 39.27 22.71
C ASP A 368 4.11 39.06 22.32
N PHE A 369 3.76 39.33 21.05
CA PHE A 369 2.41 39.17 20.52
C PHE A 369 2.11 37.77 19.97
N ALA A 370 3.10 36.88 19.88
CA ALA A 370 2.91 35.53 19.38
C ALA A 370 2.15 34.68 20.41
N ALA A 371 1.23 33.84 19.92
CA ALA A 371 0.51 32.92 20.79
C ALA A 371 1.44 31.78 21.22
N VAL A 372 1.72 31.68 22.52
CA VAL A 372 2.57 30.62 23.12
C VAL A 372 1.77 29.42 23.61
N ARG A 373 0.48 29.31 23.25
CA ARG A 373 -0.37 28.14 23.52
C ARG A 373 -0.35 27.19 22.34
N ASN A 374 -0.89 25.99 22.49
CA ASN A 374 -1.12 25.06 21.38
C ASN A 374 -2.43 25.43 20.66
N PRO A 375 -2.48 25.53 19.32
CA PRO A 375 -1.37 25.56 18.34
C PRO A 375 -0.44 26.77 18.47
N VAL A 376 0.86 26.55 18.25
CA VAL A 376 1.88 27.61 18.29
C VAL A 376 2.04 28.24 16.91
N ASP A 377 1.64 29.52 16.79
CA ASP A 377 1.93 30.37 15.62
C ASP A 377 3.23 31.14 15.87
N VAL A 378 4.32 30.70 15.22
CA VAL A 378 5.62 31.36 15.32
C VAL A 378 5.67 32.70 14.58
N THR A 379 4.63 33.01 13.80
CA THR A 379 4.47 34.21 12.97
C THR A 379 5.54 34.33 11.88
N GLY A 380 5.40 35.34 11.03
CA GLY A 380 6.45 35.71 10.09
C GLY A 380 7.71 36.28 10.75
N GLN A 381 7.65 36.75 12.00
CA GLN A 381 8.77 37.43 12.67
C GLN A 381 9.78 36.48 13.31
N VAL A 382 9.48 35.18 13.44
CA VAL A 382 10.50 34.18 13.83
C VAL A 382 11.74 34.22 12.93
N ARG A 383 11.61 34.76 11.70
CA ARG A 383 12.73 35.00 10.77
C ARG A 383 13.83 35.91 11.32
N SER A 384 13.51 36.79 12.27
CA SER A 384 14.49 37.67 12.90
C SER A 384 15.32 36.95 13.97
N SER A 385 14.93 35.74 14.36
CA SER A 385 15.66 34.88 15.28
C SER A 385 16.40 33.78 14.52
N PRO A 386 17.73 33.65 14.65
CA PRO A 386 18.50 32.61 13.97
C PRO A 386 18.09 31.17 14.35
N THR A 387 17.57 30.97 15.57
CA THR A 387 17.21 29.65 16.11
C THR A 387 15.75 29.54 16.54
N GLY A 388 14.98 30.64 16.52
CA GLY A 388 13.64 30.68 17.11
C GLY A 388 12.67 29.67 16.52
N TYR A 389 12.84 29.29 15.25
CA TYR A 389 12.05 28.23 14.62
C TYR A 389 12.38 26.86 15.22
N GLN A 390 13.66 26.48 15.25
CA GLN A 390 14.11 25.22 15.82
C GLN A 390 13.78 25.13 17.31
N ASP A 391 14.05 26.20 18.06
CA ASP A 391 13.81 26.23 19.51
C ASP A 391 12.33 26.11 19.84
N THR A 392 11.44 26.68 19.02
CA THR A 392 9.99 26.50 19.15
C THR A 392 9.59 25.05 18.91
N VAL A 393 10.03 24.45 17.80
CA VAL A 393 9.68 23.06 17.48
C VAL A 393 10.21 22.10 18.55
N ARG A 394 11.44 22.31 19.04
CA ARG A 394 12.01 21.53 20.16
C ARG A 394 11.19 21.70 21.43
N ALA A 395 10.85 22.93 21.82
CA ALA A 395 10.06 23.16 23.02
C ALA A 395 8.70 22.42 22.99
N VAL A 396 8.04 22.37 21.84
CA VAL A 396 6.78 21.62 21.68
C VAL A 396 7.00 20.10 21.65
N LEU A 397 8.07 19.61 21.00
CA LEU A 397 8.44 18.20 21.02
C LEU A 397 8.83 17.73 22.43
N ASP A 398 9.47 18.57 23.24
CA ASP A 398 9.91 18.26 24.60
C ASP A 398 8.76 18.28 25.63
N ASP A 399 7.60 18.86 25.29
CA ASP A 399 6.49 19.00 26.24
C ASP A 399 5.81 17.64 26.55
N ASP A 400 5.85 17.18 27.80
CA ASP A 400 5.26 15.91 28.26
C ASP A 400 3.72 15.81 28.08
N ARG A 401 3.05 16.93 27.78
CA ARG A 401 1.63 16.95 27.42
C ARG A 401 1.38 16.63 25.94
N ILE A 402 2.42 16.50 25.14
CA ILE A 402 2.37 16.23 23.70
C ILE A 402 2.96 14.86 23.41
N ASP A 403 2.25 14.08 22.59
CA ASP A 403 2.59 12.72 22.15
C ASP A 403 3.16 12.68 20.72
N GLY A 404 2.88 13.71 19.91
CA GLY A 404 3.37 13.85 18.54
C GLY A 404 3.16 15.27 18.01
N VAL A 405 3.92 15.67 16.98
CA VAL A 405 3.88 17.04 16.46
C VAL A 405 3.53 17.08 14.97
N LEU A 406 2.66 18.01 14.62
CA LEU A 406 2.35 18.42 13.25
C LEU A 406 3.03 19.76 12.96
N LEU A 407 3.96 19.74 12.01
CA LEU A 407 4.66 20.92 11.53
C LEU A 407 4.10 21.37 10.18
N LEU A 408 3.41 22.50 10.16
CA LEU A 408 2.66 22.95 9.00
C LEU A 408 3.43 24.05 8.26
N VAL A 409 3.81 23.76 7.02
CA VAL A 409 4.70 24.57 6.19
C VAL A 409 3.90 25.19 5.05
N THR A 410 3.51 26.47 5.19
CA THR A 410 2.66 27.17 4.21
C THR A 410 3.34 28.33 3.45
N MET A 411 4.40 28.94 4.01
CA MET A 411 5.18 30.02 3.39
C MET A 411 6.62 29.54 3.14
N ALA A 412 6.80 28.71 2.13
CA ALA A 412 8.04 27.98 1.91
C ALA A 412 8.54 28.09 0.48
N GLY A 413 8.85 29.32 0.05
CA GLY A 413 9.68 29.54 -1.13
C GLY A 413 11.17 29.51 -0.79
N GLU A 414 12.03 29.35 -1.79
CA GLU A 414 13.47 29.48 -1.60
C GLU A 414 13.88 30.91 -1.19
N PRO A 415 14.95 31.05 -0.39
CA PRO A 415 15.85 30.00 0.15
C PRO A 415 15.33 29.33 1.44
N ARG A 416 14.11 29.66 1.89
CA ARG A 416 13.56 29.18 3.17
C ARG A 416 13.17 27.72 3.11
N ALA A 417 12.67 27.25 1.98
CA ALA A 417 12.43 25.82 1.79
C ALA A 417 13.72 25.02 2.02
N SER A 418 14.85 25.44 1.45
CA SER A 418 16.15 24.81 1.68
C SER A 418 16.58 24.83 3.15
N PHE A 419 16.24 25.89 3.90
CA PHE A 419 16.42 25.87 5.36
C PHE A 419 15.56 24.77 6.03
N TYR A 420 14.27 24.67 5.70
CA TYR A 420 13.40 23.63 6.26
C TYR A 420 13.87 22.21 5.93
N GLY A 421 14.33 21.96 4.70
CA GLY A 421 14.84 20.66 4.31
C GLY A 421 16.12 20.24 5.04
N ARG A 422 16.90 21.18 5.59
CA ARG A 422 18.08 20.88 6.43
C ARG A 422 17.73 20.69 7.89
N GLU A 423 16.89 21.57 8.44
CA GLU A 423 16.66 21.64 9.88
C GLU A 423 15.59 20.66 10.40
N ILE A 424 14.48 20.48 9.65
CA ILE A 424 13.39 19.59 10.08
C ILE A 424 13.86 18.15 10.30
N PRO A 425 14.73 17.56 9.45
CA PRO A 425 15.25 16.22 9.69
C PRO A 425 16.05 16.10 11.00
N MET A 426 16.82 17.12 11.36
CA MET A 426 17.56 17.15 12.62
C MET A 426 16.60 17.18 13.82
N LEU A 427 15.58 18.04 13.77
CA LEU A 427 14.53 18.12 14.79
C LEU A 427 13.77 16.79 14.94
N ALA A 428 13.48 16.13 13.83
CA ALA A 428 12.82 14.82 13.84
C ALA A 428 13.72 13.73 14.43
N ALA A 429 15.03 13.76 14.18
CA ALA A 429 15.99 12.78 14.69
C ALA A 429 16.26 12.96 16.20
N ASP A 430 16.30 14.20 16.69
CA ASP A 430 16.64 14.53 18.08
C ASP A 430 15.51 14.23 19.09
N SER A 431 14.28 14.02 18.63
CA SER A 431 13.13 13.73 19.50
C SER A 431 12.83 12.22 19.56
N ASN A 432 12.15 11.77 20.61
CA ASN A 432 11.52 10.44 20.66
C ASN A 432 10.06 10.42 20.19
N LYS A 433 9.46 11.60 19.92
CA LYS A 433 8.08 11.72 19.44
C LYS A 433 8.02 11.85 17.91
N PRO A 434 6.98 11.33 17.24
CA PRO A 434 6.81 11.48 15.79
C PRO A 434 6.60 12.95 15.41
N LEU A 435 7.28 13.37 14.34
CA LEU A 435 7.11 14.67 13.69
C LEU A 435 6.63 14.44 12.25
N LEU A 436 5.46 14.95 11.91
CA LEU A 436 4.90 14.90 10.55
C LEU A 436 4.81 16.31 9.98
N VAL A 437 5.09 16.45 8.68
CA VAL A 437 5.04 17.73 7.99
C VAL A 437 3.82 17.81 7.08
N GLY A 438 3.01 18.87 7.23
CA GLY A 438 2.01 19.26 6.25
C GLY A 438 2.55 20.40 5.39
N TRP A 439 2.97 20.13 4.16
CA TRP A 439 3.49 21.13 3.23
C TRP A 439 2.38 21.66 2.32
N THR A 440 1.87 22.85 2.64
CA THR A 440 0.83 23.54 1.84
C THR A 440 1.39 24.63 0.94
N GLY A 441 2.68 24.95 1.07
CA GLY A 441 3.37 25.91 0.19
C GLY A 441 3.51 25.41 -1.25
N ALA A 442 3.55 26.32 -2.22
CA ALA A 442 3.73 25.95 -3.62
C ALA A 442 5.10 25.29 -3.86
N VAL A 443 5.09 24.02 -4.28
CA VAL A 443 6.32 23.23 -4.53
C VAL A 443 7.19 23.84 -5.63
N SER A 444 6.59 24.54 -6.61
CA SER A 444 7.31 25.26 -7.67
C SER A 444 8.20 26.38 -7.14
N LEU A 445 7.95 26.88 -5.92
CA LEU A 445 8.80 27.87 -5.26
C LEU A 445 9.87 27.24 -4.36
N ALA A 446 9.89 25.92 -4.22
CA ALA A 446 10.65 25.15 -3.23
C ALA A 446 11.48 24.03 -3.87
N GLN A 447 12.04 24.29 -5.05
CA GLN A 447 12.61 23.26 -5.92
C GLN A 447 13.84 22.56 -5.33
N GLU A 448 14.49 23.12 -4.31
CA GLU A 448 15.60 22.48 -3.61
C GLU A 448 15.15 21.90 -2.26
N GLY A 449 14.50 22.72 -1.45
CA GLY A 449 14.16 22.40 -0.07
C GLY A 449 13.10 21.33 0.10
N HIS A 450 12.04 21.36 -0.71
CA HIS A 450 10.98 20.37 -0.61
C HIS A 450 11.46 18.97 -1.02
N PRO A 451 12.18 18.77 -2.15
CA PRO A 451 12.82 17.49 -2.46
C PRO A 451 13.81 17.03 -1.39
N MET A 452 14.63 17.95 -0.85
CA MET A 452 15.57 17.63 0.23
C MET A 452 14.83 17.10 1.48
N LEU A 453 13.75 17.76 1.89
CA LEU A 453 12.92 17.29 3.00
C LEU A 453 12.29 15.92 2.71
N LYS A 454 11.72 15.71 1.51
CA LYS A 454 11.16 14.40 1.13
C LYS A 454 12.21 13.29 1.14
N ALA A 455 13.43 13.58 0.71
CA ALA A 455 14.54 12.62 0.70
C ALA A 455 15.04 12.25 2.10
N SER A 456 14.85 13.13 3.09
CA SER A 456 15.31 12.92 4.47
C SER A 456 14.61 11.77 5.22
N GLY A 457 13.44 11.35 4.75
CA GLY A 457 12.62 10.33 5.40
C GLY A 457 11.61 10.85 6.42
N VAL A 458 11.56 12.17 6.69
CA VAL A 458 10.47 12.78 7.46
C VAL A 458 9.17 12.73 6.65
N PRO A 459 8.08 12.10 7.15
CA PRO A 459 6.83 12.03 6.42
C PRO A 459 6.26 13.42 6.14
N THR A 460 6.14 13.74 4.85
CA THR A 460 5.73 15.05 4.36
C THR A 460 4.51 14.88 3.46
N PHE A 461 3.44 15.59 3.78
CA PHE A 461 2.13 15.48 3.16
C PHE A 461 1.75 16.75 2.41
N PRO A 462 0.99 16.67 1.31
CA PRO A 462 0.60 17.85 0.52
C PRO A 462 -0.46 18.74 1.20
N SER A 463 -1.01 18.31 2.34
CA SER A 463 -1.99 19.07 3.11
C SER A 463 -1.87 18.81 4.61
N SER A 464 -2.36 19.75 5.42
CA SER A 464 -2.52 19.55 6.87
C SER A 464 -3.44 18.37 7.18
N SER A 465 -4.56 18.25 6.46
CA SER A 465 -5.55 17.18 6.68
C SER A 465 -4.97 15.78 6.49
N ALA A 466 -4.15 15.59 5.44
CA ALA A 466 -3.47 14.32 5.20
C ALA A 466 -2.46 14.00 6.32
N ALA A 467 -1.70 14.99 6.81
CA ALA A 467 -0.80 14.81 7.94
C ALA A 467 -1.55 14.46 9.25
N VAL A 468 -2.69 15.11 9.51
CA VAL A 468 -3.55 14.82 10.67
C VAL A 468 -4.09 13.39 10.61
N LYS A 469 -4.60 12.95 9.46
CA LYS A 469 -5.10 11.59 9.26
C LYS A 469 -4.00 10.53 9.44
N ALA A 470 -2.79 10.81 8.98
CA ALA A 470 -1.64 9.93 9.19
C ALA A 470 -1.22 9.87 10.67
N MET A 471 -1.21 11.01 11.38
CA MET A 471 -0.96 11.06 12.83
C MET A 471 -2.02 10.26 13.60
N ARG A 472 -3.30 10.41 13.25
CA ARG A 472 -4.41 9.60 13.80
C ARG A 472 -4.15 8.12 13.60
N ALA A 473 -3.80 7.72 12.38
CA ALA A 473 -3.53 6.33 12.04
C ALA A 473 -2.39 5.74 12.89
N LEU A 474 -1.30 6.48 13.09
CA LEU A 474 -0.19 6.08 13.97
C LEU A 474 -0.65 5.92 15.42
N ALA A 475 -1.46 6.86 15.93
CA ALA A 475 -2.01 6.79 17.29
C ALA A 475 -2.99 5.62 17.49
N ASP A 476 -3.83 5.33 16.50
CA ASP A 476 -4.75 4.18 16.53
C ASP A 476 -3.97 2.85 16.59
N TYR A 477 -2.87 2.76 15.83
CA TYR A 477 -1.99 1.60 15.87
C TYR A 477 -1.26 1.46 17.21
N ALA A 478 -0.72 2.56 17.75
CA ALA A 478 -0.08 2.57 19.07
C ALA A 478 -1.03 2.07 20.17
N ALA A 479 -2.27 2.56 20.17
CA ALA A 479 -3.30 2.14 21.11
C ALA A 479 -3.65 0.64 20.98
N PHE A 480 -3.66 0.11 19.76
CA PHE A 480 -3.87 -1.33 19.52
C PHE A 480 -2.70 -2.18 20.04
N GLN A 481 -1.46 -1.77 19.77
CA GLN A 481 -0.25 -2.46 20.26
C GLN A 481 -0.19 -2.46 21.80
N GLY A 482 -0.53 -1.34 22.45
CA GLY A 482 -0.60 -1.25 23.91
C GLY A 482 -1.60 -2.23 24.54
N ARG A 483 -2.80 -2.40 23.96
CA ARG A 483 -3.79 -3.39 24.42
C ARG A 483 -3.31 -4.83 24.24
N SER A 484 -2.66 -5.12 23.12
CA SER A 484 -2.18 -6.47 22.78
C SER A 484 -1.00 -6.88 23.66
N GLY A 485 -0.09 -5.96 24.00
CA GLY A 485 1.01 -6.19 24.94
C GLY A 485 0.53 -6.43 26.37
N ALA A 486 -0.54 -5.76 26.80
CA ALA A 486 -1.15 -5.96 28.12
C ALA A 486 -1.86 -7.32 28.27
N ASN A 487 -2.43 -7.87 27.18
CA ASN A 487 -3.06 -9.20 27.17
C ASN A 487 -2.06 -10.36 27.02
N ARG A 488 -0.78 -10.09 26.73
CA ARG A 488 0.30 -11.10 26.62
C ARG A 488 1.17 -11.18 27.87
N ARG A 489 0.97 -10.32 28.87
CA ARG A 489 1.54 -10.38 30.21
C ARG A 489 0.49 -10.90 31.18
#